data_AF-A0A931TIA0-F1
#
_entry.id   AF-A0A931TIA0-F1
#
_cell.length_a   1.000
_cell.length_b   1.000
_cell.length_c   1.000
_cell.angle_alpha   90.00
_cell.angle_beta   90.00
_cell.angle_gamma   90.00
#
_symmetry.space_group_name_H-M   'P 1'
#
loop_
_entity.id
_entity.type
_entity.pdbx_description
1 polymer ?
#
loop_
_entity_poly.entity_id
_entity_poly.type
_entity_poly.pdbx_seq_one_letter_code
_entity_poly.pdbx_strand_id
1 'polypeptide(L)'
;MILDNRGVIPQNGAMKPAKSMTIRLSADQAEALETIATVDDQSIAEVIRAAIADHVEKRRHERTFQDGLKQRIDRAKRMLSR
;
A
#
# COMPACT_ATOMS: atom_id res chain seq x y z
N MET A 1 33.11 33.59 6.78
CA MET A 1 31.84 33.02 7.26
C MET A 1 31.07 32.58 6.02
N ILE A 2 31.23 31.31 5.63
CA ILE A 2 30.65 30.76 4.40
C ILE A 2 29.27 30.21 4.76
N LEU A 3 28.20 30.79 4.21
CA LEU A 3 26.87 30.20 4.25
C LEU A 3 26.64 29.45 2.94
N ASP A 4 26.74 28.13 2.99
CA ASP A 4 26.33 27.22 1.92
C ASP A 4 24.79 27.23 1.80
N ASN A 5 24.29 28.02 0.85
CA ASN A 5 22.89 27.98 0.43
C ASN A 5 22.65 26.82 -0.55
N ARG A 6 22.60 25.59 -0.04
CA ARG A 6 22.09 24.44 -0.81
C ARG A 6 20.59 24.32 -0.57
N GLY A 7 19.84 25.04 -1.41
CA GLY A 7 18.40 24.90 -1.56
C GLY A 7 18.03 23.43 -1.74
N VAL A 8 17.17 22.96 -0.83
CA VAL A 8 16.69 21.59 -0.77
C VAL A 8 15.88 21.29 -2.03
N ILE A 9 16.35 20.33 -2.80
CA ILE A 9 15.66 19.76 -3.96
C ILE A 9 14.39 19.06 -3.43
N PRO A 10 13.19 19.30 -4.01
CA PRO A 10 12.00 18.57 -3.59
C PRO A 10 12.19 17.08 -3.88
N GLN A 11 12.19 16.25 -2.83
CA GLN A 11 12.23 14.79 -2.96
C GLN A 11 10.90 14.28 -3.52
N ASN A 12 10.75 14.35 -4.84
CA ASN A 12 9.68 13.71 -5.56
C ASN A 12 10.03 12.21 -5.71
N GLY A 13 9.27 11.33 -5.03
CA GLY A 13 9.10 9.94 -5.47
C GLY A 13 10.09 8.88 -5.00
N ALA A 14 10.74 9.00 -3.85
CA ALA A 14 11.44 7.85 -3.26
C ALA A 14 10.41 6.75 -2.93
N MET A 15 10.41 5.67 -3.74
CA MET A 15 9.61 4.47 -3.49
C MET A 15 9.90 4.03 -2.05
N LYS A 16 8.86 3.98 -1.22
CA LYS A 16 9.02 3.59 0.19
C LYS A 16 9.74 2.23 0.23
N PRO A 17 10.72 2.04 1.13
CA PRO A 17 11.48 0.80 1.18
C PRO A 17 10.54 -0.39 1.36
N ALA A 18 10.84 -1.50 0.67
CA ALA A 18 10.07 -2.73 0.80
C ALA A 18 10.08 -3.19 2.26
N LYS A 19 8.90 -3.52 2.78
CA LYS A 19 8.73 -4.02 4.14
C LYS A 19 8.32 -5.49 4.07
N SER A 20 9.16 -6.37 4.61
CA SER A 20 8.82 -7.79 4.74
C SER A 20 7.65 -7.97 5.71
N MET A 21 6.69 -8.81 5.32
CA MET A 21 5.51 -9.14 6.12
C MET A 21 5.21 -10.63 5.99
N THR A 22 4.81 -11.26 7.08
CA THR A 22 4.35 -12.66 7.09
C THR A 22 2.82 -12.67 7.17
N ILE A 23 2.18 -13.41 6.27
CA ILE A 23 0.72 -13.59 6.22
C ILE A 23 0.42 -15.07 6.39
N ARG A 24 -0.61 -15.39 7.18
CA ARG A 24 -1.12 -16.76 7.29
C ARG A 24 -2.22 -16.94 6.26
N LEU A 25 -2.09 -17.97 5.43
CA LEU A 25 -3.07 -18.37 4.45
C LEU A 25 -3.74 -19.67 4.92
N SER A 26 -4.98 -19.91 4.50
CA SER A 26 -5.53 -21.27 4.59
C SER A 26 -4.79 -22.19 3.62
N ALA A 27 -4.89 -23.51 3.83
CA ALA A 27 -4.33 -24.51 2.94
C ALA A 27 -4.84 -24.30 1.49
N ASP A 28 -6.16 -24.17 1.35
CA ASP A 28 -6.81 -23.95 0.05
C ASP A 28 -6.31 -22.69 -0.67
N GLN A 29 -6.05 -21.60 0.06
CA GLN A 29 -5.51 -20.38 -0.52
C GLN A 29 -4.06 -20.53 -0.96
N ALA A 30 -3.25 -21.28 -0.21
CA ALA A 30 -1.87 -21.56 -0.58
C ALA A 30 -1.80 -22.42 -1.85
N GLU A 31 -2.62 -23.47 -1.93
CA GLU A 31 -2.72 -24.35 -3.11
C GLU A 31 -3.20 -23.59 -4.35
N ALA A 32 -4.23 -22.75 -4.21
CA ALA A 32 -4.71 -21.91 -5.30
C ALA A 32 -3.62 -20.94 -5.80
N LEU A 33 -2.86 -20.32 -4.89
CA LEU A 33 -1.77 -19.42 -5.25
C LEU A 33 -0.62 -20.15 -5.95
N GLU A 34 -0.26 -21.35 -5.50
CA GLU A 34 0.77 -22.19 -6.14
C GLU A 34 0.35 -22.58 -7.56
N THR A 35 -0.92 -22.92 -7.76
CA THR A 35 -1.47 -23.24 -9.09
C THR A 35 -1.38 -22.04 -10.02
N ILE A 36 -1.83 -20.86 -9.57
CA ILE A 36 -1.78 -19.62 -10.37
C ILE A 36 -0.33 -19.27 -10.72
N ALA A 37 0.55 -19.27 -9.72
CA ALA A 37 1.97 -18.99 -9.90
C ALA A 37 2.62 -19.92 -10.94
N THR A 38 2.27 -21.21 -10.92
CA THR A 38 2.78 -22.21 -11.86
C THR A 38 2.28 -21.98 -13.28
N VAL A 39 0.98 -21.65 -13.44
CA VAL A 39 0.38 -21.40 -14.77
C VAL A 39 0.92 -20.11 -15.39
N ASP A 40 1.14 -19.08 -14.57
CA ASP A 40 1.58 -17.76 -15.01
C ASP A 40 3.12 -17.62 -15.11
N ASP A 41 3.88 -18.68 -14.78
CA ASP A 41 5.35 -18.67 -14.69
C ASP A 41 5.90 -17.53 -13.81
N GLN A 42 5.25 -17.33 -12.66
CA GLN A 42 5.56 -16.26 -11.71
C GLN A 42 5.82 -16.80 -10.30
N SER A 43 6.54 -16.04 -9.48
CA SER A 43 6.65 -16.39 -8.07
C SER A 43 5.35 -16.13 -7.31
N ILE A 44 5.02 -16.96 -6.32
CA ILE A 44 3.87 -16.72 -5.40
C ILE A 44 3.94 -15.30 -4.81
N ALA A 45 5.14 -14.80 -4.53
CA ALA A 45 5.35 -13.46 -3.99
C ALA A 45 4.95 -12.36 -4.98
N GLU A 46 5.14 -12.55 -6.29
CA GLU A 46 4.67 -11.61 -7.34
C GLU A 46 3.16 -11.62 -7.45
N VAL A 47 2.55 -12.80 -7.51
CA VAL A 47 1.10 -12.97 -7.55
C VAL A 47 0.43 -12.27 -6.36
N ILE A 48 0.96 -12.48 -5.15
CA ILE A 48 0.46 -11.81 -3.94
C ILE A 48 0.63 -10.28 -4.02
N ARG A 49 1.79 -9.79 -4.50
CA ARG A 49 2.02 -8.35 -4.63
C ARG A 49 1.05 -7.70 -5.62
N ALA A 50 0.81 -8.33 -6.77
CA ALA A 50 -0.14 -7.85 -7.77
C ALA A 50 -1.56 -7.81 -7.20
N ALA A 51 -2.01 -8.90 -6.57
CA ALA A 51 -3.34 -8.98 -5.95
C ALA A 51 -3.56 -7.91 -4.88
N ILE A 52 -2.54 -7.64 -4.04
CA ILE A 52 -2.61 -6.56 -3.04
C ILE A 52 -2.68 -5.19 -3.72
N ALA A 53 -1.84 -4.94 -4.73
CA ALA A 53 -1.83 -3.66 -5.43
C ALA A 53 -3.18 -3.36 -6.08
N ASP A 54 -3.75 -4.34 -6.79
CA ASP A 54 -5.05 -4.23 -7.43
C ASP A 54 -6.17 -3.99 -6.42
N HIS A 55 -6.17 -4.73 -5.32
CA HIS A 55 -7.15 -4.56 -4.26
C HIS A 55 -7.09 -3.16 -3.64
N VAL A 56 -5.87 -2.67 -3.33
CA VAL A 56 -5.67 -1.35 -2.74
C VAL A 56 -6.11 -0.26 -3.70
N GLU A 57 -5.75 -0.36 -4.98
CA GLU A 57 -6.07 0.68 -5.95
C GLU A 57 -7.57 0.73 -6.24
N LYS A 58 -8.22 -0.43 -6.36
CA LYS A 58 -9.68 -0.52 -6.46
C LYS A 58 -10.35 0.14 -5.26
N ARG A 59 -9.94 -0.22 -4.03
CA ARG A 59 -10.51 0.35 -2.80
C ARG A 59 -10.28 1.85 -2.69
N ARG A 60 -9.13 2.36 -3.14
CA ARG A 60 -8.82 3.79 -3.14
C ARG A 60 -9.78 4.61 -4.01
N HIS A 61 -10.26 4.03 -5.11
CA HIS A 61 -11.20 4.67 -6.04
C HIS A 61 -12.67 4.53 -5.62
N GLU A 62 -12.99 3.68 -4.65
CA GLU A 62 -14.36 3.50 -4.18
C GLU A 62 -14.84 4.72 -3.37
N ARG A 63 -15.98 5.29 -3.79
CA ARG A 63 -16.57 6.47 -3.16
C ARG A 63 -16.85 6.27 -1.66
N THR A 64 -17.42 5.13 -1.30
CA THR A 64 -17.69 4.75 0.09
C THR A 64 -16.42 4.71 0.94
N PHE A 65 -15.31 4.21 0.39
CA PHE A 65 -14.03 4.19 1.08
C PHE A 65 -13.49 5.61 1.30
N GLN A 66 -13.52 6.44 0.26
CA GLN A 66 -13.06 7.82 0.33
C GLN A 66 -13.88 8.65 1.34
N ASP A 67 -15.20 8.50 1.33
CA ASP A 67 -16.08 9.23 2.23
C ASP A 67 -15.91 8.77 3.68
N GLY A 68 -15.77 7.46 3.91
CA GLY A 68 -15.42 6.92 5.23
C GLY A 68 -14.05 7.42 5.72
N LEU A 69 -13.06 7.53 4.83
CA LEU A 69 -11.75 8.06 5.16
C LEU A 69 -11.81 9.55 5.55
N LYS A 70 -12.53 10.38 4.78
CA LYS A 70 -12.75 11.81 5.10
C LYS A 70 -13.42 11.98 6.46
N GLN A 71 -14.49 11.24 6.73
CA GLN A 71 -15.19 11.31 8.02
C GLN A 71 -14.29 10.97 9.20
N ARG A 72 -13.42 9.95 9.07
CA ARG A 72 -12.44 9.59 10.09
C ARG A 72 -11.42 10.71 10.34
N ILE A 73 -10.93 11.33 9.28
CA ILE A 73 -9.99 12.46 9.36
C ILE A 73 -10.65 13.66 10.05
N ASP A 74 -11.87 14.02 9.64
CA ASP A 74 -12.58 15.17 10.20
C ASP A 74 -12.90 14.96 11.68
N ARG A 75 -13.28 13.74 12.07
CA ARG A 75 -13.46 13.38 13.48
C ARG A 75 -12.16 13.54 14.27
N ALA A 76 -11.04 13.05 13.75
CA ALA A 76 -9.74 13.19 14.42
C ALA A 76 -9.32 14.66 14.57
N LYS A 77 -9.52 15.48 13.53
CA LYS A 77 -9.23 16.93 13.58
C LYS A 77 -10.04 17.65 14.65
N ARG A 78 -11.34 17.34 14.76
CA ARG A 78 -12.20 17.91 15.81
C ARG A 78 -11.74 17.55 17.22
N MET A 79 -11.16 16.36 17.41
CA MET A 79 -10.62 15.93 18.71
C MET A 79 -9.33 16.66 19.09
N LEU A 80 -8.49 17.04 18.12
CA LEU A 80 -7.26 17.81 18.35
C LEU A 80 -7.49 19.31 18.54
N SER A 81 -8.62 19.84 18.05
CA SER A 81 -8.95 21.28 18.09
C SER A 81 -9.75 21.68 19.34
N ARG A 82 -9.84 20.80 20.33
CA ARG A 82 -10.55 20.98 21.60
C ARG A 82 -9.55 20.99 22.75
#